data_AF-X1PHG7-F1
#
_entry.id   AF-X1PHG7-F1
#
_cell.length_a   1.000
_cell.length_b   1.000
_cell.length_c   1.000
_cell.angle_alpha   90.00
_cell.angle_beta   90.00
_cell.angle_gamma   90.00
#
_symmetry.space_group_name_H-M   'P 1'
#
loop_
_entity.id
_entity.type
_entity.pdbx_description
1 polymer ?
#
loop_
_entity_poly.entity_id
_entity_poly.type
_entity_poly.pdbx_seq_one_letter_code
_entity_poly.pdbx_strand_id
1 'polypeptide(L)'
;MSNTNLFTIAQQQFDEAAELLGLDPGMREFLRWPQREFKFTLPVRMDDGRVRIFHGYRVQYNSSRGPTKGGLRWHQEETIDTIRALGAWMTWKTAVVDIPLGGGKGGVTCNPKELSDQEKERLARAYIGAVAHILGVTKDVPAPDVYTNPRIMAWMMDEYEKIIGESHPGMITGKPIPLGGSQGRGDAAARGGVYTVREAAKALTINTNGGDMAINGFGNAGQFAALLGE
;
A
#
# COMPACT_ATOMS: atom_id res chain seq x y z
N MET A 1 -16.22 10.82 -18.03
CA MET A 1 -15.38 9.65 -17.68
C MET A 1 -16.17 8.87 -16.64
N SER A 2 -16.46 7.58 -16.87
CA SER A 2 -17.28 6.82 -15.91
C SER A 2 -16.58 6.84 -14.56
N ASN A 3 -17.30 7.27 -13.53
CA ASN A 3 -16.82 7.29 -12.15
C ASN A 3 -16.83 5.85 -11.63
N THR A 4 -15.97 5.00 -12.20
CA THR A 4 -15.96 3.57 -11.91
C THR A 4 -15.35 3.37 -10.53
N ASN A 5 -16.17 2.89 -9.61
CA ASN A 5 -15.74 2.59 -8.25
C ASN A 5 -14.74 1.41 -8.28
N LEU A 6 -13.49 1.65 -7.86
CA LEU A 6 -12.44 0.64 -7.84
C LEU A 6 -12.79 -0.56 -6.96
N PHE A 7 -13.59 -0.37 -5.91
CA PHE A 7 -13.98 -1.45 -5.03
C PHE A 7 -14.97 -2.41 -5.72
N THR A 8 -15.89 -1.88 -6.50
CA THR A 8 -16.79 -2.71 -7.33
C THR A 8 -16.01 -3.56 -8.33
N ILE A 9 -14.94 -3.01 -8.93
CA ILE A 9 -14.05 -3.78 -9.81
C ILE A 9 -13.36 -4.92 -9.04
N ALA A 10 -12.80 -4.62 -7.86
CA ALA A 10 -12.14 -5.63 -7.03
C ALA A 10 -13.11 -6.74 -6.58
N GLN A 11 -14.37 -6.40 -6.28
CA GLN A 11 -15.42 -7.35 -5.95
C GLN A 11 -15.80 -8.23 -7.15
N GLN A 12 -15.92 -7.65 -8.35
CA GLN A 12 -16.21 -8.43 -9.56
C GLN A 12 -15.11 -9.46 -9.84
N GLN A 13 -13.83 -9.05 -9.74
CA GLN A 13 -12.70 -9.97 -9.91
C GLN A 13 -12.71 -11.09 -8.87
N PHE A 14 -13.08 -10.77 -7.62
CA PHE A 14 -13.25 -11.77 -6.57
C PHE A 14 -14.40 -12.73 -6.89
N ASP A 15 -15.55 -12.21 -7.34
CA ASP A 15 -16.73 -13.01 -7.66
C ASP A 15 -16.43 -14.03 -8.78
N GLU A 16 -15.66 -13.64 -9.80
CA GLU A 16 -15.18 -14.54 -10.86
C GLU A 16 -14.29 -15.66 -10.30
N ALA A 17 -13.32 -15.32 -9.44
CA ALA A 17 -12.44 -16.32 -8.81
C ALA A 17 -13.20 -17.25 -7.84
N ALA A 18 -14.15 -16.70 -7.09
CA ALA A 18 -14.96 -17.44 -6.13
C ALA A 18 -15.88 -18.46 -6.83
N GLU A 19 -16.37 -18.13 -8.03
CA GLU A 19 -17.14 -19.05 -8.86
C GLU A 19 -16.29 -20.22 -9.34
N LEU A 20 -15.08 -19.94 -9.86
CA LEU A 20 -14.14 -20.98 -10.30
C LEU A 20 -13.73 -21.93 -9.17
N LEU A 21 -13.62 -21.41 -7.95
CA LEU A 21 -13.27 -22.19 -6.76
C LEU A 21 -14.47 -22.92 -6.13
N GLY A 22 -15.71 -22.63 -6.57
CA GLY A 22 -16.91 -23.20 -5.97
C GLY A 22 -17.10 -22.81 -4.50
N LEU A 23 -16.71 -21.58 -4.11
CA LEU A 23 -16.83 -21.14 -2.71
C LEU A 23 -18.30 -21.10 -2.28
N ASP A 24 -18.57 -21.53 -1.05
CA ASP A 24 -19.92 -21.45 -0.47
C ASP A 24 -20.36 -19.99 -0.24
N PRO A 25 -21.67 -19.71 -0.17
CA PRO A 25 -22.17 -18.35 -0.05
C PRO A 25 -21.66 -17.58 1.18
N GLY A 26 -21.43 -18.27 2.30
CA GLY A 26 -20.93 -17.63 3.52
C GLY A 26 -19.48 -17.19 3.38
N MET A 27 -18.63 -18.04 2.81
CA MET A 27 -17.24 -17.68 2.51
C MET A 27 -17.16 -16.55 1.48
N ARG A 28 -18.02 -16.57 0.45
CA ARG A 28 -18.10 -15.48 -0.53
C ARG A 28 -18.39 -14.15 0.16
N GLU A 29 -19.45 -14.09 0.97
CA GLU A 29 -19.82 -12.85 1.65
C GLU A 29 -18.73 -12.37 2.61
N PHE A 30 -18.10 -13.28 3.35
CA PHE A 30 -17.01 -12.94 4.27
C PHE A 30 -15.78 -12.34 3.58
N LEU A 31 -15.38 -12.88 2.42
CA LEU A 31 -14.21 -12.43 1.68
C LEU A 31 -14.47 -11.19 0.80
N ARG A 32 -15.74 -10.86 0.58
CA ARG A 32 -16.18 -9.73 -0.25
C ARG A 32 -16.08 -8.37 0.44
N TRP A 33 -15.99 -8.38 1.77
CA TRP A 33 -15.92 -7.18 2.60
C TRP A 33 -14.66 -7.17 3.48
N PRO A 34 -14.10 -5.97 3.75
CA PRO A 34 -13.03 -5.85 4.71
C PRO A 34 -13.52 -6.11 6.14
N GLN A 35 -12.66 -6.72 6.95
CA GLN A 35 -12.95 -7.02 8.35
C GLN A 35 -13.01 -5.76 9.23
N ARG A 36 -12.15 -4.77 8.97
CA ARG A 36 -12.09 -3.52 9.74
C ARG A 36 -11.76 -2.34 8.85
N GLU A 37 -12.43 -1.22 9.09
CA GLU A 37 -12.20 0.04 8.41
C GLU A 37 -12.16 1.19 9.41
N PHE A 38 -11.20 2.09 9.22
CA PHE A 38 -11.00 3.26 10.04
C PHE A 38 -10.99 4.48 9.13
N LYS A 39 -11.84 5.46 9.43
CA LYS A 39 -11.85 6.79 8.82
C LYS A 39 -11.68 7.81 9.92
N PHE A 40 -10.75 8.73 9.73
CA PHE A 40 -10.39 9.71 10.74
C PHE A 40 -10.01 11.05 10.12
N THR A 41 -10.04 12.07 10.96
CA THR A 41 -9.81 13.46 10.59
C THR A 41 -8.52 13.93 11.25
N LEU A 42 -7.63 14.56 10.48
CA LEU A 42 -6.28 14.94 10.88
C LEU A 42 -6.14 16.47 10.83
N PRO A 43 -6.26 17.18 11.97
CA PRO A 43 -5.93 18.60 12.03
C PRO A 43 -4.41 18.78 11.99
N VAL A 44 -3.91 19.50 10.98
CA VAL A 44 -2.48 19.76 10.81
C VAL A 44 -2.25 21.26 10.70
N ARG A 45 -1.34 21.78 11.52
CA ARG A 45 -0.87 23.17 11.40
C ARG A 45 0.03 23.30 10.17
N MET A 46 -0.30 24.23 9.30
CA MET A 46 0.41 24.56 8.07
C MET A 46 1.55 25.54 8.35
N ASP A 47 2.46 25.72 7.40
CA ASP A 47 3.59 26.65 7.55
C ASP A 47 3.14 28.12 7.66
N ASP A 48 1.98 28.47 7.07
CA ASP A 48 1.35 29.79 7.20
C ASP A 48 0.63 30.00 8.55
N GLY A 49 0.70 29.03 9.45
CA GLY A 49 0.09 29.05 10.78
C GLY A 49 -1.37 28.63 10.84
N ARG A 50 -2.06 28.48 9.71
CA ARG A 50 -3.46 27.99 9.65
C ARG A 50 -3.52 26.51 9.99
N VAL A 51 -4.70 26.02 10.36
CA VAL A 51 -4.95 24.58 10.51
C VAL A 51 -5.70 24.09 9.28
N ARG A 52 -5.13 23.11 8.58
CA ARG A 52 -5.81 22.37 7.51
C ARG A 52 -6.29 21.04 8.05
N ILE A 53 -7.49 20.65 7.64
CA ILE A 53 -8.08 19.37 7.99
C ILE A 53 -7.85 18.38 6.83
N PHE A 54 -7.25 17.24 7.13
CA PHE A 54 -7.09 16.13 6.18
C PHE A 54 -7.97 14.95 6.59
N HIS A 55 -8.33 14.11 5.62
CA HIS A 55 -9.07 12.86 5.87
C HIS A 55 -8.16 11.67 5.62
N GLY A 56 -8.02 10.83 6.65
CA GLY A 56 -7.21 9.62 6.62
C GLY A 56 -8.06 8.36 6.68
N TYR A 57 -7.52 7.28 6.12
CA TYR A 57 -8.15 5.98 6.05
C TYR A 57 -7.15 4.87 6.39
N ARG A 58 -7.61 3.84 7.08
CA ARG A 58 -6.91 2.55 7.19
C ARG A 58 -7.92 1.41 7.10
N VAL A 59 -7.75 0.52 6.13
CA VAL A 59 -8.56 -0.68 5.95
C VAL A 59 -7.67 -1.90 6.21
N GLN A 60 -8.15 -2.77 7.09
CA GLN A 60 -7.56 -4.08 7.38
C GLN A 60 -8.53 -5.10 6.78
N TYR A 61 -8.26 -5.50 5.53
CA TYR A 61 -9.23 -6.20 4.71
C TYR A 61 -9.45 -7.62 5.20
N ASN A 62 -8.40 -8.42 5.33
CA ASN A 62 -8.49 -9.76 5.85
C ASN A 62 -7.19 -10.16 6.54
N SER A 63 -7.25 -10.64 7.78
CA SER A 63 -6.10 -11.07 8.57
C SER A 63 -6.04 -12.58 8.81
N SER A 64 -6.79 -13.40 8.05
CA SER A 64 -6.88 -14.84 8.31
C SER A 64 -5.55 -15.58 8.13
N ARG A 65 -4.64 -15.08 7.28
CA ARG A 65 -3.30 -15.65 7.06
C ARG A 65 -2.19 -15.03 7.92
N GLY A 66 -2.52 -14.02 8.73
CA GLY A 66 -1.55 -13.28 9.54
C GLY A 66 -1.83 -11.77 9.60
N PRO A 67 -0.90 -10.97 10.17
CA PRO A 67 -1.03 -9.52 10.27
C PRO A 67 -1.33 -8.88 8.91
N THR A 68 -2.13 -7.83 8.88
CA THR A 68 -2.43 -7.16 7.61
C THR A 68 -1.22 -6.38 7.10
N LYS A 69 -1.00 -6.40 5.79
CA LYS A 69 0.11 -5.70 5.15
C LYS A 69 -0.38 -4.84 4.01
N GLY A 70 0.09 -3.59 3.97
CA GLY A 70 0.07 -2.82 2.74
C GLY A 70 0.28 -1.32 2.89
N GLY A 71 0.47 -0.69 1.74
CA GLY A 71 0.98 0.67 1.61
C GLY A 71 0.06 1.78 2.11
N LEU A 72 0.65 2.97 2.26
CA LEU A 72 -0.01 4.23 2.58
C LEU A 72 0.07 5.18 1.38
N ARG A 73 -1.09 5.52 0.82
CA ARG A 73 -1.18 6.35 -0.38
C ARG A 73 -1.61 7.78 -0.04
N TRP A 74 -0.89 8.76 -0.53
CA TRP A 74 -1.23 10.17 -0.37
C TRP A 74 -1.63 10.75 -1.72
N HIS A 75 -2.91 10.99 -1.95
CA HIS A 75 -3.42 11.44 -3.24
C HIS A 75 -4.68 12.30 -3.10
N GLN A 76 -4.84 13.28 -3.99
CA GLN A 76 -5.94 14.26 -3.90
C GLN A 76 -7.32 13.63 -4.16
N GLU A 77 -7.35 12.55 -4.94
CA GLU A 77 -8.55 11.76 -5.27
C GLU A 77 -8.68 10.51 -4.40
N GLU A 78 -7.97 10.43 -3.27
CA GLU A 78 -8.06 9.26 -2.40
C GLU A 78 -9.44 9.16 -1.75
N THR A 79 -10.04 7.98 -1.81
CA THR A 79 -11.36 7.68 -1.23
C THR A 79 -11.30 6.37 -0.42
N ILE A 80 -12.28 6.16 0.46
CA ILE A 80 -12.37 4.90 1.20
C ILE A 80 -12.51 3.69 0.25
N ASP A 81 -13.21 3.83 -0.86
CA ASP A 81 -13.41 2.74 -1.81
C ASP A 81 -12.13 2.37 -2.56
N THR A 82 -11.30 3.36 -2.93
CA THR A 82 -9.96 3.09 -3.44
C THR A 82 -9.12 2.30 -2.43
N ILE A 83 -9.19 2.66 -1.15
CA ILE A 83 -8.46 1.98 -0.08
C ILE A 83 -8.99 0.55 0.17
N ARG A 84 -10.31 0.33 0.09
CA ARG A 84 -10.94 -1.00 0.15
C ARG A 84 -10.43 -1.90 -0.97
N ALA A 85 -10.50 -1.43 -2.21
CA ALA A 85 -10.04 -2.16 -3.40
C ALA A 85 -8.56 -2.57 -3.27
N LEU A 86 -7.71 -1.61 -2.90
CA LEU A 86 -6.28 -1.87 -2.72
C LEU A 86 -6.00 -2.79 -1.53
N GLY A 87 -6.82 -2.76 -0.48
CA GLY A 87 -6.78 -3.70 0.65
C GLY A 87 -7.11 -5.13 0.22
N ALA A 88 -8.15 -5.29 -0.60
CA ALA A 88 -8.52 -6.58 -1.19
C ALA A 88 -7.37 -7.16 -2.03
N TRP A 89 -6.83 -6.36 -2.97
CA TRP A 89 -5.69 -6.80 -3.79
C TRP A 89 -4.44 -7.10 -2.99
N MET A 90 -4.21 -6.43 -1.85
CA MET A 90 -3.13 -6.81 -0.95
C MET A 90 -3.35 -8.19 -0.32
N THR A 91 -4.59 -8.53 0.05
CA THR A 91 -4.95 -9.87 0.56
C THR A 91 -4.64 -10.94 -0.47
N TRP A 92 -5.09 -10.72 -1.71
CA TRP A 92 -4.88 -11.69 -2.79
C TRP A 92 -3.41 -11.81 -3.15
N LYS A 93 -2.70 -10.68 -3.25
CA LYS A 93 -1.27 -10.69 -3.56
C LYS A 93 -0.47 -11.49 -2.55
N THR A 94 -0.65 -11.27 -1.25
CA THR A 94 0.12 -12.00 -0.22
C THR A 94 -0.22 -13.49 -0.22
N ALA A 95 -1.48 -13.86 -0.47
CA ALA A 95 -1.88 -15.25 -0.61
C ALA A 95 -1.27 -15.92 -1.86
N VAL A 96 -1.28 -15.27 -3.02
CA VAL A 96 -0.75 -15.81 -4.28
C VAL A 96 0.76 -16.09 -4.20
N VAL A 97 1.52 -15.21 -3.54
CA VAL A 97 2.97 -15.41 -3.34
C VAL A 97 3.32 -16.12 -2.02
N ASP A 98 2.33 -16.74 -1.38
CA ASP A 98 2.44 -17.55 -0.16
C ASP A 98 3.19 -16.88 1.01
N ILE A 99 2.97 -15.58 1.19
CA ILE A 99 3.48 -14.83 2.34
C ILE A 99 2.45 -14.94 3.48
N PRO A 100 2.85 -15.22 4.75
CA PRO A 100 1.94 -15.39 5.89
C PRO A 100 1.43 -14.03 6.41
N LEU A 101 0.78 -13.27 5.53
CA LEU A 101 0.25 -11.94 5.79
C LEU A 101 -1.14 -11.81 5.18
N GLY A 102 -1.97 -11.04 5.87
CA GLY A 102 -3.24 -10.55 5.36
C GLY A 102 -3.09 -9.31 4.47
N GLY A 103 -4.21 -8.80 3.99
CA GLY A 103 -4.25 -7.56 3.21
C GLY A 103 -4.71 -6.36 4.03
N GLY A 104 -3.99 -5.25 3.89
CA GLY A 104 -4.40 -3.96 4.42
C GLY A 104 -3.97 -2.82 3.52
N LYS A 105 -4.58 -1.65 3.67
CA LYS A 105 -4.19 -0.44 2.94
C LYS A 105 -4.60 0.78 3.72
N GLY A 106 -3.86 1.88 3.58
CA GLY A 106 -4.31 3.16 4.10
C GLY A 106 -4.00 4.29 3.14
N GLY A 107 -4.50 5.46 3.48
CA GLY A 107 -4.23 6.65 2.69
C GLY A 107 -4.74 7.93 3.31
N VAL A 108 -4.38 9.04 2.69
CA VAL A 108 -4.80 10.38 3.07
C VAL A 108 -5.23 11.12 1.81
N THR A 109 -6.40 11.75 1.85
CA THR A 109 -6.85 12.66 0.79
C THR A 109 -6.04 13.95 0.87
N CYS A 110 -4.93 14.04 0.13
CA CYS A 110 -4.08 15.23 0.06
C CYS A 110 -3.30 15.29 -1.26
N ASN A 111 -2.85 16.49 -1.66
CA ASN A 111 -1.86 16.66 -2.72
C ASN A 111 -0.48 16.92 -2.09
N PRO A 112 0.43 15.93 -2.01
CA PRO A 112 1.72 16.12 -1.35
C PRO A 112 2.65 17.10 -2.06
N LYS A 113 2.36 17.45 -3.32
CA LYS A 113 3.14 18.43 -4.08
C LYS A 113 2.89 19.87 -3.61
N GLU A 114 1.76 20.11 -2.95
CA GLU A 114 1.42 21.40 -2.34
C GLU A 114 1.91 21.52 -0.89
N LEU A 115 2.50 20.46 -0.34
CA LEU A 115 2.95 20.42 1.05
C LEU A 115 4.46 20.59 1.13
N SER A 116 4.91 21.41 2.07
CA SER A 116 6.31 21.44 2.46
C SER A 116 6.74 20.13 3.12
N ASP A 117 8.04 19.89 3.24
CA ASP A 117 8.53 18.70 3.93
C ASP A 117 8.15 18.68 5.42
N GLN A 118 8.06 19.84 6.06
CA GLN A 118 7.62 19.94 7.46
C GLN A 118 6.12 19.67 7.61
N GLU A 119 5.30 20.12 6.66
CA GLU A 119 3.87 19.81 6.62
C GLU A 119 3.62 18.32 6.39
N LYS A 120 4.40 17.69 5.51
CA LYS A 120 4.38 16.23 5.31
C LYS A 120 4.76 15.49 6.59
N GLU A 121 5.79 15.94 7.30
CA GLU A 121 6.16 15.32 8.58
C GLU A 121 5.02 15.43 9.59
N ARG A 122 4.44 16.62 9.78
CA ARG A 122 3.31 16.82 10.71
C ARG A 122 2.10 15.96 10.32
N LEU A 123 1.82 15.83 9.03
CA LEU A 123 0.75 14.96 8.54
C LEU A 123 1.04 13.47 8.80
N ALA A 124 2.28 13.03 8.59
CA ALA A 124 2.71 11.65 8.87
C ALA A 124 2.57 11.30 10.36
N ARG A 125 2.97 12.23 11.24
CA ARG A 125 2.84 12.08 12.70
C ARG A 125 1.38 12.08 13.14
N ALA A 126 0.58 13.02 12.63
CA ALA A 126 -0.86 13.08 12.92
C ALA A 126 -1.57 11.79 12.49
N TYR A 127 -1.23 11.24 11.32
CA TYR A 127 -1.75 9.95 10.85
C TYR A 127 -1.47 8.85 11.87
N ILE A 128 -0.22 8.71 12.32
CA ILE A 128 0.16 7.69 13.30
C ILE A 128 -0.53 7.91 14.65
N GLY A 129 -0.64 9.14 15.13
CA GLY A 129 -1.41 9.47 16.34
C GLY A 129 -2.85 8.96 16.29
N ALA A 130 -3.48 8.98 15.11
CA ALA A 130 -4.85 8.48 14.94
C ALA A 130 -4.97 6.95 14.93
N VAL A 131 -3.92 6.21 14.52
CA VAL A 131 -4.01 4.75 14.29
C VAL A 131 -2.99 3.90 15.05
N ALA A 132 -2.12 4.46 15.89
CA ALA A 132 -1.05 3.71 16.55
C ALA A 132 -1.57 2.45 17.28
N HIS A 133 -2.72 2.54 17.95
CA HIS A 133 -3.33 1.42 18.70
C HIS A 133 -3.68 0.18 17.85
N ILE A 134 -3.91 0.36 16.54
CA ILE A 134 -4.23 -0.74 15.60
C ILE A 134 -3.03 -1.22 14.78
N LEU A 135 -1.90 -0.51 14.84
CA LEU A 135 -0.67 -0.89 14.14
C LEU A 135 0.22 -1.77 15.01
N GLY A 136 1.16 -2.45 14.37
CA GLY A 136 2.16 -3.28 15.05
C GLY A 136 2.57 -4.49 14.22
N VAL A 137 3.74 -5.05 14.52
CA VAL A 137 4.30 -6.22 13.81
C VAL A 137 3.33 -7.40 13.76
N THR A 138 2.56 -7.60 14.83
CA THR A 138 1.60 -8.70 14.98
C THR A 138 0.17 -8.33 14.61
N LYS A 139 -0.08 -7.09 14.18
CA LYS A 139 -1.43 -6.57 13.92
C LYS A 139 -1.57 -6.11 12.47
N ASP A 140 -0.84 -5.07 12.11
CA ASP A 140 -0.96 -4.37 10.85
C ASP A 140 0.31 -3.54 10.57
N VAL A 141 0.93 -3.79 9.41
CA VAL A 141 2.26 -3.27 9.07
C VAL A 141 2.16 -2.42 7.80
N PRO A 142 2.24 -1.07 7.89
CA PRO A 142 2.20 -0.20 6.72
C PRO A 142 3.46 -0.27 5.84
N ALA A 143 3.43 0.40 4.68
CA ALA A 143 4.53 0.52 3.73
C ALA A 143 4.37 1.80 2.88
N PRO A 144 5.37 2.17 2.06
CA PRO A 144 5.19 3.17 1.02
C PRO A 144 4.16 2.74 -0.03
N ASP A 145 3.57 3.74 -0.66
CA ASP A 145 2.75 3.69 -1.86
C ASP A 145 2.89 5.02 -2.62
N VAL A 146 1.93 5.38 -3.48
CA VAL A 146 1.97 6.62 -4.25
C VAL A 146 2.13 7.84 -3.34
N TYR A 147 3.18 8.61 -3.66
CA TYR A 147 3.62 9.82 -2.97
C TYR A 147 3.97 9.66 -1.48
N THR A 148 4.19 8.43 -1.02
CA THR A 148 4.91 8.17 0.23
C THR A 148 6.24 7.46 -0.06
N ASN A 149 7.21 7.62 0.82
CA ASN A 149 8.60 7.22 0.56
C ASN A 149 9.31 6.83 1.87
N PRO A 150 10.58 6.38 1.83
CA PRO A 150 11.30 5.97 3.03
C PRO A 150 11.40 7.05 4.11
N ARG A 151 11.47 8.34 3.74
CA ARG A 151 11.48 9.45 4.70
C ARG A 151 10.18 9.52 5.48
N ILE A 152 9.03 9.41 4.80
CA ILE A 152 7.72 9.36 5.46
C ILE A 152 7.60 8.14 6.37
N MET A 153 8.12 6.97 5.95
CA MET A 153 8.12 5.78 6.81
C MET A 153 8.97 5.98 8.07
N ALA A 154 10.08 6.74 7.98
CA ALA A 154 10.91 7.07 9.12
C ALA A 154 10.17 7.97 10.14
N TRP A 155 9.51 9.03 9.67
CA TRP A 155 8.70 9.89 10.54
C TRP A 155 7.55 9.13 11.22
N MET A 156 6.90 8.25 10.47
CA MET A 156 5.82 7.42 11.00
C MET A 156 6.32 6.42 12.05
N MET A 157 7.49 5.82 11.81
CA MET A 157 8.11 4.89 12.75
C MET A 157 8.44 5.60 14.06
N ASP A 158 9.12 6.74 13.97
CA ASP A 158 9.53 7.56 15.11
C ASP A 158 8.32 8.00 15.97
N GLU A 159 7.24 8.48 15.35
CA GLU A 159 6.03 8.85 16.09
C GLU A 159 5.37 7.65 16.76
N TYR A 160 5.34 6.49 16.10
CA TYR A 160 4.77 5.28 16.69
C TYR A 160 5.58 4.84 17.92
N GLU A 161 6.91 4.77 17.79
CA GLU A 161 7.79 4.38 18.89
C GLU A 161 7.68 5.35 20.08
N LYS A 162 7.54 6.65 19.80
CA LYS A 162 7.27 7.67 20.83
C LYS A 162 5.96 7.43 21.57
N ILE A 163 4.88 7.07 20.86
CA ILE A 163 3.56 6.80 21.45
C ILE A 163 3.58 5.53 22.30
N ILE A 164 4.23 4.47 21.81
CA ILE A 164 4.29 3.17 22.49
C ILE A 164 5.33 3.17 23.62
N GLY A 165 6.36 4.02 23.54
CA GLY A 165 7.43 4.10 24.51
C GLY A 165 8.51 3.03 24.37
N GLU A 166 8.56 2.32 23.23
CA GLU A 166 9.56 1.29 22.95
C GLU A 166 9.88 1.22 21.44
N SER A 167 11.05 0.67 21.11
CA SER A 167 11.48 0.54 19.71
C SER A 167 10.80 -0.63 19.00
N HIS A 168 10.20 -0.34 17.86
CA HIS A 168 9.44 -1.24 17.00
C HIS A 168 9.77 -1.04 15.52
N PRO A 169 11.03 -1.23 15.09
CA PRO A 169 11.41 -0.99 13.70
C PRO A 169 10.59 -1.85 12.72
N GLY A 170 10.08 -3.00 13.15
CA GLY A 170 9.25 -3.89 12.33
C GLY A 170 7.84 -3.36 12.01
N MET A 171 7.34 -2.34 12.72
CA MET A 171 5.93 -1.91 12.56
C MET A 171 5.64 -1.30 11.19
N ILE A 172 6.65 -0.83 10.46
CA ILE A 172 6.51 -0.28 9.11
C ILE A 172 7.66 -0.73 8.21
N THR A 173 7.37 -1.09 6.96
CA THR A 173 8.41 -1.50 5.99
C THR A 173 8.72 -0.39 4.99
N GLY A 174 9.82 -0.53 4.22
CA GLY A 174 10.24 0.51 3.27
C GLY A 174 10.92 1.72 3.90
N LYS A 175 11.48 1.54 5.10
CA LYS A 175 12.32 2.51 5.80
C LYS A 175 13.69 2.67 5.11
N PRO A 176 14.44 3.75 5.41
CA PRO A 176 15.84 3.88 5.02
C PRO A 176 16.70 2.77 5.62
N ILE A 177 17.79 2.39 4.94
CA ILE A 177 18.73 1.35 5.41
C ILE A 177 19.22 1.61 6.85
N PRO A 178 19.64 2.84 7.23
CA PRO A 178 20.10 3.11 8.61
C PRO A 178 19.05 2.86 9.70
N LEU A 179 17.75 2.79 9.35
CA LEU A 179 16.64 2.55 10.27
C LEU A 179 16.06 1.13 10.13
N GLY A 180 16.87 0.16 9.72
CA GLY A 180 16.40 -1.22 9.51
C GLY A 180 15.58 -1.40 8.23
N GLY A 181 15.89 -0.62 7.19
CA GLY A 181 15.44 -0.87 5.83
C GLY A 181 16.11 -2.11 5.23
N SER A 182 15.44 -2.77 4.28
CA SER A 182 16.02 -3.91 3.56
C SER A 182 16.76 -3.46 2.31
N GLN A 183 17.93 -4.05 2.07
CA GLN A 183 18.59 -3.99 0.76
C GLN A 183 17.68 -4.59 -0.32
N GLY A 184 17.79 -4.10 -1.56
CA GLY A 184 16.95 -4.53 -2.69
C GLY A 184 15.48 -4.08 -2.62
N ARG A 185 15.06 -3.33 -1.58
CA ARG A 185 13.69 -2.81 -1.48
C ARG A 185 13.34 -1.85 -2.61
N GLY A 186 14.32 -1.07 -3.07
CA GLY A 186 14.12 0.08 -3.97
C GLY A 186 13.52 -0.27 -5.33
N ASP A 187 13.91 -1.42 -5.87
CA ASP A 187 13.54 -1.90 -7.21
C ASP A 187 12.75 -3.22 -7.17
N ALA A 188 12.50 -3.79 -5.98
CA ALA A 188 11.86 -5.09 -5.80
C ALA A 188 10.57 -5.28 -6.62
N ALA A 189 9.71 -4.25 -6.67
CA ALA A 189 8.46 -4.33 -7.43
C ALA A 189 8.70 -4.41 -8.94
N ALA A 190 9.61 -3.57 -9.46
CA ALA A 190 9.98 -3.57 -10.88
C ALA A 190 10.67 -4.89 -11.27
N ARG A 191 11.61 -5.34 -10.45
CA ARG A 191 12.32 -6.60 -10.61
C ARG A 191 11.37 -7.80 -10.64
N GLY A 192 10.39 -7.84 -9.73
CA GLY A 192 9.32 -8.84 -9.76
C GLY A 192 8.53 -8.79 -11.07
N GLY A 193 8.15 -7.59 -11.51
CA GLY A 193 7.47 -7.39 -12.80
C GLY A 193 8.27 -7.94 -13.99
N VAL A 194 9.55 -7.57 -14.09
CA VAL A 194 10.45 -8.06 -15.15
C VAL A 194 10.59 -9.59 -15.10
N TYR A 195 10.70 -10.19 -13.91
CA TYR A 195 10.72 -11.65 -13.79
C TYR A 195 9.42 -12.30 -14.28
N THR A 196 8.27 -11.74 -13.93
CA THR A 196 6.98 -12.27 -14.42
C THR A 196 6.84 -12.16 -15.94
N VAL A 197 7.28 -11.05 -16.54
CA VAL A 197 7.28 -10.87 -18.01
C VAL A 197 8.22 -11.87 -18.68
N ARG A 198 9.43 -12.05 -18.13
CA ARG A 198 10.39 -13.03 -18.64
C ARG A 198 9.83 -14.46 -18.63
N GLU A 199 9.22 -14.89 -17.53
CA GLU A 199 8.63 -16.24 -17.46
C GLU A 199 7.40 -16.40 -18.36
N ALA A 200 6.57 -15.36 -18.49
CA ALA A 200 5.46 -15.36 -19.44
C ALA A 200 5.95 -15.45 -20.90
N ALA A 201 7.00 -14.71 -21.26
CA ALA A 201 7.60 -14.76 -22.59
C ALA A 201 8.11 -16.18 -22.92
N LYS A 202 8.77 -16.85 -21.97
CA LYS A 202 9.18 -18.26 -22.14
C LYS A 202 7.99 -19.18 -22.38
N ALA A 203 6.93 -19.05 -21.57
CA ALA A 203 5.73 -19.88 -21.71
C ALA A 203 5.01 -19.67 -23.06
N LEU A 204 5.09 -18.45 -23.60
CA LEU A 204 4.53 -18.08 -24.90
C LEU A 204 5.52 -18.24 -26.07
N THR A 205 6.73 -18.75 -25.81
CA THR A 205 7.80 -18.89 -26.82
C THR A 205 8.18 -17.57 -27.52
N ILE A 206 8.11 -16.45 -26.80
CA ILE A 206 8.51 -15.12 -27.27
C ILE A 206 9.99 -14.89 -26.89
N ASN A 207 10.82 -14.57 -27.90
CA ASN A 207 12.21 -14.17 -27.66
C ASN A 207 12.26 -12.69 -27.22
N THR A 208 12.81 -12.43 -26.04
CA THR A 208 12.95 -11.07 -25.50
C THR A 208 14.30 -10.42 -25.80
N ASN A 209 15.27 -11.15 -26.35
CA ASN A 209 16.62 -10.63 -26.59
C ASN A 209 16.60 -9.56 -27.68
N GLY A 210 16.91 -8.32 -27.30
CA GLY A 210 16.87 -7.16 -28.20
C GLY A 210 15.45 -6.79 -28.66
N GLY A 211 14.42 -7.27 -27.96
CA GLY A 211 13.02 -6.96 -28.28
C GLY A 211 12.62 -5.56 -27.80
N ASP A 212 11.62 -4.98 -28.47
CA ASP A 212 11.07 -3.68 -28.09
C ASP A 212 10.28 -3.78 -26.77
N MET A 213 10.44 -2.76 -25.91
CA MET A 213 9.69 -2.63 -24.66
C MET A 213 9.07 -1.23 -24.57
N ALA A 214 7.78 -1.18 -24.23
CA ALA A 214 7.07 0.06 -23.94
C ALA A 214 6.69 0.12 -22.45
N ILE A 215 7.04 1.22 -21.78
CA ILE A 215 6.73 1.44 -20.35
C ILE A 215 5.82 2.65 -20.23
N ASN A 216 4.68 2.47 -19.57
CA ASN A 216 3.78 3.57 -19.21
C ASN A 216 3.95 3.94 -17.74
N GLY A 217 4.33 5.21 -17.50
CA GLY A 217 4.62 5.76 -16.18
C GLY A 217 6.09 5.55 -15.76
N PHE A 218 6.80 6.63 -15.42
CA PHE A 218 8.23 6.62 -15.14
C PHE A 218 8.57 7.00 -13.69
N GLY A 219 7.75 6.51 -12.75
CA GLY A 219 8.04 6.58 -11.31
C GLY A 219 8.98 5.47 -10.85
N ASN A 220 8.99 5.17 -9.54
CA ASN A 220 9.85 4.12 -8.97
C ASN A 220 9.78 2.78 -9.73
N ALA A 221 8.60 2.23 -9.97
CA ALA A 221 8.47 0.96 -10.68
C ALA A 221 8.90 1.05 -12.15
N GLY A 222 8.45 2.07 -12.89
CA GLY A 222 8.71 2.19 -14.32
C GLY A 222 10.16 2.46 -14.67
N GLN A 223 10.83 3.37 -13.95
CA GLN A 223 12.25 3.66 -14.21
C GLN A 223 13.13 2.44 -13.93
N PHE A 224 12.85 1.68 -12.87
CA PHE A 224 13.60 0.46 -12.58
C PHE A 224 13.25 -0.65 -13.56
N ALA A 225 12.00 -0.75 -14.04
CA ALA A 225 11.63 -1.71 -15.08
C ALA A 225 12.35 -1.41 -16.39
N ALA A 226 12.53 -0.14 -16.75
CA ALA A 226 13.31 0.27 -17.92
C ALA A 226 14.76 -0.20 -17.81
N LEU A 227 15.43 0.15 -16.70
CA LEU A 227 16.82 -0.22 -16.45
C LEU A 227 17.05 -1.73 -16.34
N LEU A 228 16.07 -2.48 -15.83
CA LEU A 228 16.17 -3.93 -15.66
C LEU A 228 15.75 -4.71 -16.91
N GLY A 229 15.07 -4.06 -17.84
CA GLY A 229 14.60 -4.64 -19.10
C GLY A 229 15.48 -4.32 -20.32
N GLU A 230 16.45 -3.41 -20.18
CA GLU A 230 17.62 -3.30 -21.06
C GLU A 230 18.46 -4.58 -21.01
#